data_AF-A0A7J6V324-F1
#
_entry.id   AF-A0A7J6V324-F1
#
_cell.length_a   1.000
_cell.length_b   1.000
_cell.length_c   1.000
_cell.angle_alpha   90.00
_cell.angle_beta   90.00
_cell.angle_gamma   90.00
#
_symmetry.space_group_name_H-M   'P 1'
#
loop_
_entity.id
_entity.type
_entity.pdbx_description
1 polymer ?
#
loop_
_entity_poly.entity_id
_entity_poly.type
_entity_poly.pdbx_seq_one_letter_code
_entity_poly.pdbx_strand_id
1 'polypeptide(L)'
;MDESLQLEYMNEKNARNLWVALEERFGNFRDSLLSDLEVRWQNLRFSEFKTVMQYNSEALRIKSLMHLCEKAITKDQIIEKAFSTFPVSTLMVTRNYRLDVNARRIK
;
A
#
# COMPACT_ATOMS: atom_id res chain seq x y z
N MET A 1 -17.69 12.34 -3.83
CA MET A 1 -18.67 11.25 -3.95
C MET A 1 -18.86 11.03 -5.44
N ASP A 2 -18.95 9.80 -5.91
CA ASP A 2 -19.11 9.52 -7.33
C ASP A 2 -20.49 10.01 -7.82
N GLU A 3 -20.50 10.92 -8.80
CA GLU A 3 -21.73 11.55 -9.31
C GLU A 3 -22.65 10.51 -9.97
N SER A 4 -22.08 9.47 -10.61
CA SER A 4 -22.89 8.40 -11.19
C SER A 4 -23.62 7.57 -10.14
N LEU A 5 -22.97 7.24 -9.02
CA LEU A 5 -23.61 6.53 -7.92
C LEU A 5 -24.80 7.34 -7.35
N GLN A 6 -24.61 8.65 -7.22
CA GLN A 6 -25.65 9.53 -6.69
C GLN A 6 -26.87 9.58 -7.61
N LEU A 7 -26.66 9.59 -8.93
CA LEU A 7 -27.73 9.59 -9.93
C LEU A 7 -28.50 8.25 -9.94
N GLU A 8 -27.79 7.13 -9.82
CA GLU A 8 -28.35 5.78 -9.86
C GLU A 8 -29.34 5.53 -8.71
N TYR A 9 -29.03 6.02 -7.52
CA TYR A 9 -29.84 5.80 -6.32
C TYR A 9 -30.74 7.00 -5.96
N MET A 10 -30.77 8.08 -6.76
CA MET A 10 -31.50 9.32 -6.44
C MET A 10 -33.01 9.10 -6.23
N ASN A 11 -33.59 8.09 -6.88
CA ASN A 11 -35.02 7.80 -6.82
C ASN A 11 -35.41 6.81 -5.71
N GLU A 12 -34.45 6.17 -5.03
CA GLU A 12 -34.74 5.23 -3.94
C GLU A 12 -35.02 6.01 -2.65
N LYS A 13 -36.31 6.10 -2.31
CA LYS A 13 -36.79 6.86 -1.15
C LYS A 13 -36.75 6.06 0.15
N ASN A 14 -36.64 4.73 0.06
CA ASN A 14 -36.59 3.87 1.24
C ASN A 14 -35.14 3.59 1.65
N ALA A 15 -34.76 4.10 2.82
CA ALA A 15 -33.41 3.93 3.36
C ALA A 15 -32.98 2.46 3.52
N ARG A 16 -33.92 1.54 3.81
CA ARG A 16 -33.62 0.11 3.94
C ARG A 16 -33.29 -0.51 2.59
N ASN A 17 -34.08 -0.19 1.56
CA ASN A 17 -33.84 -0.69 0.20
C ASN A 17 -32.51 -0.16 -0.36
N LEU A 18 -32.21 1.12 -0.11
CA LEU A 18 -30.94 1.72 -0.47
C LEU A 18 -29.76 1.00 0.22
N TRP A 19 -29.87 0.73 1.53
CA TRP A 19 -28.84 0.01 2.26
C TRP A 19 -28.60 -1.40 1.69
N VAL A 20 -29.67 -2.17 1.46
CA VAL A 20 -29.57 -3.52 0.89
C VAL A 20 -28.93 -3.49 -0.50
N ALA A 21 -29.34 -2.56 -1.37
CA ALA A 21 -28.77 -2.45 -2.72
C ALA A 21 -27.28 -2.08 -2.69
N LEU A 22 -26.87 -1.21 -1.77
CA LEU A 22 -25.45 -0.87 -1.57
C LEU A 22 -24.68 -2.06 -0.97
N GLU A 23 -25.27 -2.80 -0.04
CA GLU A 23 -24.68 -3.98 0.56
C GLU A 23 -24.56 -5.14 -0.45
N GLU A 24 -25.52 -5.34 -1.34
CA GLU A 24 -25.40 -6.34 -2.42
C GLU A 24 -24.27 -5.98 -3.41
N ARG A 25 -24.10 -4.69 -3.71
CA ARG A 25 -23.09 -4.23 -4.67
C ARG A 25 -21.68 -4.12 -4.08
N PHE A 26 -21.58 -3.71 -2.81
CA PHE A 26 -20.32 -3.38 -2.15
C PHE A 26 -20.03 -4.25 -0.92
N GLY A 27 -20.91 -5.18 -0.53
CA GLY A 27 -20.73 -6.02 0.66
C GLY A 27 -19.51 -6.92 0.56
N ASN A 28 -19.15 -7.36 -0.65
CA ASN A 28 -17.93 -8.12 -0.92
C ASN A 28 -16.73 -7.25 -1.33
N PHE A 29 -16.89 -5.92 -1.35
CA PHE A 29 -15.83 -5.01 -1.83
C PHE A 29 -14.56 -5.16 -1.00
N ARG A 30 -14.70 -5.39 0.31
CA ARG A 30 -13.55 -5.59 1.20
C ARG A 30 -12.71 -6.81 0.82
N ASP A 31 -13.35 -7.92 0.45
CA ASP A 31 -12.66 -9.15 0.07
C ASP A 31 -11.97 -9.00 -1.29
N SER A 32 -12.66 -8.40 -2.26
CA SER A 32 -12.08 -8.10 -3.58
C SER A 32 -10.90 -7.13 -3.46
N LEU A 33 -11.05 -6.08 -2.65
CA LEU A 33 -10.00 -5.11 -2.38
C LEU A 33 -8.82 -5.75 -1.64
N LEU A 34 -9.07 -6.66 -0.68
CA LEU A 34 -8.04 -7.33 0.08
C LEU A 34 -7.12 -8.16 -0.83
N SER A 35 -7.71 -8.95 -1.73
CA SER A 35 -6.94 -9.75 -2.71
C SER A 35 -6.04 -8.88 -3.59
N ASP A 36 -6.57 -7.77 -4.11
CA ASP A 36 -5.80 -6.81 -4.90
C ASP A 36 -4.68 -6.12 -4.08
N LEU A 37 -4.96 -5.77 -2.83
CA LEU A 37 -3.96 -5.20 -1.92
C LEU A 37 -2.84 -6.19 -1.60
N GLU A 38 -3.14 -7.47 -1.44
CA GLU A 38 -2.14 -8.52 -1.19
C GLU A 38 -1.18 -8.64 -2.38
N VAL A 39 -1.72 -8.67 -3.60
CA VAL A 39 -0.90 -8.69 -4.82
C VAL A 39 -0.05 -7.43 -4.93
N ARG A 40 -0.62 -6.25 -4.71
CA ARG A 40 0.13 -4.98 -4.72
C ARG A 40 1.21 -4.96 -3.65
N TRP A 41 0.93 -5.46 -2.45
CA TRP A 41 1.93 -5.57 -1.37
C TRP A 41 3.05 -6.52 -1.74
N GLN A 42 2.76 -7.69 -2.33
CA GLN A 42 3.80 -8.62 -2.76
C GLN A 42 4.69 -8.04 -3.85
N ASN A 43 4.10 -7.32 -4.80
CA ASN A 43 4.82 -6.74 -5.94
C ASN A 43 5.48 -5.39 -5.67
N LEU A 44 5.20 -4.75 -4.52
CA LEU A 44 5.77 -3.46 -4.16
C LEU A 44 7.31 -3.54 -4.13
N ARG A 45 7.98 -2.82 -5.05
CA ARG A 45 9.44 -2.78 -5.16
C ARG A 45 9.96 -1.35 -5.20
N PHE A 46 11.03 -1.06 -4.44
CA PHE A 46 11.68 0.26 -4.47
C PHE A 46 12.12 0.69 -5.88
N SER A 47 12.57 -0.25 -6.70
CA SER A 47 13.03 0.02 -8.08
C SER A 47 11.97 0.60 -9.02
N GLU A 48 10.68 0.50 -8.67
CA GLU A 48 9.56 1.04 -9.46
C GLU A 48 9.30 2.53 -9.14
N PHE A 49 10.03 3.10 -8.17
CA PHE A 49 9.86 4.48 -7.71
C PHE A 49 11.12 5.32 -7.93
N LYS A 50 10.93 6.60 -8.24
CA LYS A 50 12.06 7.53 -8.45
C LYS A 50 12.66 8.02 -7.13
N THR A 51 11.87 8.01 -6.05
CA THR A 51 12.28 8.57 -4.75
C THR A 51 11.78 7.73 -3.59
N VAL A 52 12.49 7.81 -2.47
CA VAL A 52 12.08 7.20 -1.19
C VAL A 52 10.72 7.70 -0.72
N MET A 53 10.43 8.98 -0.95
CA MET A 53 9.15 9.57 -0.57
C MET A 53 7.97 8.95 -1.34
N GLN A 54 8.12 8.70 -2.64
CA GLN A 54 7.09 8.06 -3.45
C GLN A 54 6.84 6.61 -3.00
N TYR A 55 7.90 5.82 -2.82
CA TYR A 55 7.78 4.45 -2.31
C TYR A 55 7.07 4.43 -0.95
N ASN A 56 7.50 5.28 -0.01
CA ASN A 56 6.94 5.35 1.33
C ASN A 56 5.46 5.77 1.31
N SER A 57 5.09 6.72 0.44
CA SER A 57 3.70 7.14 0.24
C SER A 57 2.83 5.96 -0.20
N GLU A 58 3.27 5.16 -1.17
CA GLU A 58 2.53 3.99 -1.63
C GLU A 58 2.46 2.88 -0.59
N ALA A 59 3.56 2.62 0.14
CA ALA A 59 3.56 1.64 1.23
C ALA A 59 2.56 2.02 2.34
N LEU A 60 2.50 3.30 2.72
CA LEU A 60 1.54 3.80 3.69
C LEU A 60 0.10 3.76 3.16
N ARG A 61 -0.11 4.05 1.87
CA ARG A 61 -1.43 3.91 1.23
C ARG A 61 -1.92 2.46 1.28
N ILE A 62 -1.08 1.49 0.90
CA ILE A 62 -1.40 0.06 0.96
C ILE A 62 -1.70 -0.37 2.40
N LYS A 63 -0.89 0.07 3.38
CA LYS A 63 -1.14 -0.22 4.80
C LYS A 63 -2.49 0.30 5.28
N SER A 64 -2.84 1.54 4.96
CA SER A 64 -4.12 2.12 5.37
C SER A 64 -5.31 1.39 4.76
N LEU A 65 -5.20 0.97 3.50
CA LEU A 65 -6.24 0.19 2.82
C LEU A 65 -6.32 -1.24 3.35
N MET A 66 -5.21 -1.89 3.70
CA MET A 66 -5.25 -3.21 4.34
C MET A 66 -5.90 -3.15 5.72
N HIS A 67 -5.62 -2.09 6.49
CA HIS A 67 -6.27 -1.87 7.78
C HIS A 67 -7.80 -1.71 7.64
N LEU A 68 -8.28 -1.06 6.56
CA LEU A 68 -9.71 -0.99 6.24
C LEU A 68 -10.32 -2.38 5.98
N CYS A 69 -9.55 -3.29 5.39
CA CYS A 69 -9.90 -4.69 5.21
C CYS A 69 -9.58 -5.57 6.45
N GLU A 70 -9.42 -4.96 7.63
CA GLU A 70 -9.14 -5.65 8.91
C GLU A 70 -7.84 -6.48 8.91
N LYS A 71 -6.93 -6.19 7.97
CA LYS A 71 -5.60 -6.80 7.90
C LYS A 71 -4.52 -5.80 8.33
N ALA A 72 -3.86 -6.07 9.44
CA ALA A 72 -2.81 -5.20 9.94
C ALA A 72 -1.47 -5.45 9.23
N ILE A 73 -0.88 -4.38 8.67
CA ILE A 73 0.55 -4.33 8.33
C ILE A 73 1.28 -3.54 9.43
N THR A 74 2.24 -4.18 10.09
CA THR A 74 3.05 -3.54 11.14
C THR A 74 4.08 -2.57 10.55
N LYS A 75 4.62 -1.67 11.38
CA LYS A 75 5.73 -0.80 10.94
C LYS A 75 6.95 -1.64 10.53
N ASP A 76 7.27 -2.68 11.29
CA ASP A 76 8.40 -3.56 11.03
C ASP A 76 8.25 -4.27 9.68
N GLN A 77 7.04 -4.71 9.33
CA GLN A 77 6.77 -5.30 8.01
C GLN A 77 7.00 -4.32 6.85
N ILE A 78 6.69 -3.03 7.01
CA ILE A 78 7.02 -2.00 6.01
C ILE A 78 8.53 -1.82 5.89
N ILE A 79 9.23 -1.79 7.02
CA ILE A 79 10.68 -1.64 7.06
C ILE A 79 11.36 -2.83 6.37
N GLU A 80 10.98 -4.06 6.75
CA GLU A 80 11.48 -5.29 6.13
C GLU A 80 11.16 -5.35 4.64
N LYS A 81 9.95 -4.97 4.23
CA LYS A 81 9.56 -4.89 2.82
C LYS A 81 10.40 -3.88 2.05
N ALA A 82 10.71 -2.72 2.64
CA ALA A 82 11.60 -1.75 2.02
C ALA A 82 12.99 -2.37 1.81
N PHE A 83 13.58 -2.94 2.86
CA PHE A 83 14.90 -3.57 2.80
C PHE A 83 14.98 -4.71 1.79
N SER A 84 13.95 -5.57 1.73
CA SER A 84 13.92 -6.70 0.79
C SER A 84 13.83 -6.30 -0.68
N THR A 85 13.49 -5.05 -0.97
CA THR A 85 13.30 -4.55 -2.35
C THR A 85 14.44 -3.67 -2.84
N PHE A 86 15.42 -3.37 -1.98
CA PHE A 86 16.62 -2.65 -2.42
C PHE A 86 17.49 -3.55 -3.30
N PRO A 87 18.02 -3.01 -4.42
CA PRO A 87 18.99 -3.74 -5.22
C PRO A 87 20.21 -4.16 -4.39
N VAL A 88 20.71 -5.38 -4.61
CA VAL A 88 21.91 -5.92 -3.96
C VAL A 88 23.11 -4.99 -4.16
N SER A 89 23.23 -4.38 -5.33
CA SER A 89 24.28 -3.39 -5.63
C SER A 89 24.23 -2.19 -4.68
N THR A 90 23.03 -1.66 -4.39
CA THR A 90 22.84 -0.55 -3.45
C THR A 90 23.25 -0.95 -2.03
N LEU A 91 22.94 -2.18 -1.61
CA LEU A 91 23.36 -2.71 -0.31
C LEU A 91 24.89 -2.86 -0.22
N MET A 92 25.53 -3.35 -1.28
CA MET A 92 26.99 -3.47 -1.35
C MET A 92 27.69 -2.11 -1.31
N VAL A 93 27.22 -1.12 -2.08
CA VAL A 93 27.76 0.24 -2.07
C VAL A 93 27.64 0.87 -0.68
N THR A 94 26.47 0.74 -0.05
CA THR A 94 26.23 1.25 1.32
C THR A 94 27.16 0.58 2.33
N ARG A 95 27.38 -0.73 2.21
CA ARG A 95 28.29 -1.49 3.07
C ARG A 95 29.74 -1.03 2.91
N ASN A 96 30.21 -0.89 1.67
CA ASN A 96 31.57 -0.45 1.37
C ASN A 96 31.82 0.97 1.88
N TYR A 97 30.88 1.89 1.63
CA TYR A 97 30.96 3.25 2.16
C TYR A 97 31.08 3.26 3.69
N ARG A 98 30.26 2.47 4.41
CA ARG A 98 30.35 2.34 5.88
C ARG A 98 31.71 1.82 6.33
N LEU A 99 32.25 0.80 5.66
CA LEU A 99 33.56 0.24 5.99
C LEU A 99 34.68 1.27 5.77
N ASP A 100 34.63 2.00 4.66
CA ASP A 100 35.66 2.97 4.32
C ASP A 100 35.59 4.23 5.20
N VAL A 101 34.39 4.70 5.59
CA VAL A 101 34.23 5.77 6.60
C VAL A 101 34.76 5.31 7.97
N ASN A 102 34.39 4.11 8.43
CA ASN A 102 34.88 3.56 9.69
C ASN A 102 36.40 3.38 9.69
N ALA A 103 36.98 3.03 8.54
CA ALA A 103 38.41 2.92 8.32
C ALA A 103 39.10 4.28 8.04
N ARG A 104 38.35 5.40 8.06
CA ARG A 104 38.83 6.76 7.75
C ARG A 104 39.49 6.91 6.37
N ARG A 105 39.13 6.04 5.42
CA ARG A 105 39.62 6.06 4.03
C ARG A 105 38.92 7.12 3.19
N ILE A 106 37.72 7.53 3.62
CA ILE A 106 36.95 8.63 3.05
C ILE A 106 36.37 9.47 4.20
N LYS A 107 36.19 10.78 3.93
CA LYS A 107 35.72 11.79 4.88
C LYS A 107 34.22 11.72 5.12
#